data_AF-A0A6I3QVC0-F1
#
_entry.id   AF-A0A6I3QVC0-F1
#
_cell.length_a   1.000
_cell.length_b   1.000
_cell.length_c   1.000
_cell.angle_alpha   90.00
_cell.angle_beta   90.00
_cell.angle_gamma   90.00
#
_symmetry.space_group_name_H-M   'P 1'
#
loop_
_entity.id
_entity.type
_entity.pdbx_description
1 polymer ?
#
loop_
_entity_poly.entity_id
_entity_poly.type
_entity_poly.pdbx_seq_one_letter_code
_entity_poly.pdbx_strand_id
1 'polypeptide(L)'
;MRKLWVLLKLNFRAMLRAFSFRSGAGSSKKKAAGGLGALLLMAFLALYLSGVYSFLLASMLAEVGIVEMVLPLMALMACVMSLMFTLFAASGLVFGGKDSDIVLALPVPAFTVMLSKILALYLENLVFCGLWMLPTGAAYLVYAGLGAGQAAGFCVRLLAAALFLPLLPSVLALLGGWVIAYFSGRMKHKSLVGTVLSIVLTGAVLVGSLQINALAAALLQNIEGVRRTLHTWLLLLGLLLDGLVGSWGALLGFLLISLAPFLVLVWGMSTQYKRILSSLASHVTRSDYRLREVKAGGRFAALFKKECGRYFGTTIYLLNTGIGAVMLLGFSVYVLFVRGQAALLVAQMGGAQAVAPMLAAVVCLMQATVNPACVSISLEGRTLWILKEAPVPPRELFGAKALVNVLVSDVPATLSVLLLWFGLGLSAPDALALLALCVCMGLFIPVAGLAVNLWLPRLDCENDTIVVKQSASSMIGIFGGMLVVGLGALLWAVCGKLLGFVWFSLAAAAVLLAGAALGWHWLCGSGARILQKL
;
A
#
# COMPACT_ATOMS: atom_id res chain seq x y z
N MET A 1 29.41 14.59 -6.67
CA MET A 1 28.86 13.69 -7.72
C MET A 1 29.17 12.21 -7.48
N ARG A 2 30.44 11.75 -7.46
CA ARG A 2 30.77 10.31 -7.32
C ARG A 2 30.16 9.65 -6.07
N LYS A 3 30.23 10.31 -4.90
CA LYS A 3 29.64 9.82 -3.64
C LYS A 3 28.11 9.66 -3.72
N LEU A 4 27.41 10.64 -4.31
CA LEU A 4 25.96 10.59 -4.54
C LEU A 4 25.59 9.42 -5.45
N TRP A 5 26.31 9.24 -6.55
CA TRP A 5 26.03 8.18 -7.52
C TRP A 5 26.22 6.78 -6.92
N VAL A 6 27.26 6.62 -6.08
CA VAL A 6 27.47 5.36 -5.35
C VAL A 6 26.31 5.07 -4.39
N LEU A 7 25.86 6.06 -3.62
CA LEU A 7 24.73 5.90 -2.69
C LEU A 7 23.41 5.63 -3.43
N LEU A 8 23.15 6.33 -4.54
CA LEU A 8 21.95 6.11 -5.34
C LEU A 8 21.95 4.71 -5.96
N LYS A 9 23.09 4.27 -6.50
CA LYS A 9 23.26 2.91 -7.02
C LYS A 9 23.10 1.85 -5.94
N LEU A 10 23.55 2.14 -4.71
CA LEU A 10 23.36 1.28 -3.55
C LEU A 10 21.87 1.17 -3.18
N ASN A 11 21.18 2.31 -3.00
CA ASN A 11 19.76 2.35 -2.66
C ASN A 11 18.90 1.67 -3.72
N PHE A 12 19.18 1.91 -5.00
CA PHE A 12 18.47 1.26 -6.11
C PHE A 12 18.72 -0.24 -6.15
N ARG A 13 19.96 -0.69 -5.93
CA ARG A 13 20.27 -2.12 -5.79
C ARG A 13 19.62 -2.75 -4.56
N ALA A 14 19.54 -2.02 -3.45
CA ALA A 14 18.88 -2.48 -2.23
C ALA A 14 17.37 -2.64 -2.46
N MET A 15 16.74 -1.67 -3.13
CA MET A 15 15.33 -1.74 -3.56
C MET A 15 15.09 -2.94 -4.48
N LEU A 16 15.87 -3.11 -5.54
CA LEU A 16 15.75 -4.28 -6.44
C LEU A 16 16.01 -5.61 -5.71
N ARG A 17 16.93 -5.64 -4.74
CA ARG A 17 17.19 -6.83 -3.92
C ARG A 17 16.06 -7.11 -2.92
N ALA A 18 15.33 -6.09 -2.47
CA ALA A 18 14.15 -6.27 -1.62
C ALA A 18 13.06 -7.02 -2.39
N PHE A 19 12.86 -6.69 -3.66
CA PHE A 19 11.95 -7.39 -4.58
C PHE A 19 12.45 -8.78 -5.02
N SER A 20 13.74 -9.07 -4.89
CA SER A 20 14.29 -10.37 -5.30
C SER A 20 13.98 -11.46 -4.28
N PHE A 21 13.53 -12.66 -4.72
CA PHE A 21 13.31 -13.86 -3.89
C PHE A 21 14.60 -14.47 -3.27
N ARG A 22 15.65 -13.67 -3.12
CA ARG A 22 16.92 -14.10 -2.55
C ARG A 22 16.80 -14.12 -1.03
N SER A 23 16.35 -15.26 -0.51
CA SER A 23 16.47 -15.62 0.90
C SER A 23 17.94 -15.99 1.18
N GLY A 24 18.59 -15.23 2.07
CA GLY A 24 19.87 -15.56 2.69
C GLY A 24 21.09 -15.72 1.77
N ALA A 25 22.27 -15.67 2.38
CA ALA A 25 23.56 -15.93 1.74
C ALA A 25 23.67 -17.41 1.33
N GLY A 26 23.09 -17.78 0.18
CA GLY A 26 23.24 -19.15 -0.37
C GLY A 26 22.30 -19.56 -1.51
N SER A 27 21.37 -18.73 -1.98
CA SER A 27 20.37 -19.20 -2.96
C SER A 27 20.88 -19.30 -4.42
N SER A 28 20.53 -20.39 -5.11
CA SER A 28 20.86 -20.68 -6.52
C SER A 28 20.23 -19.71 -7.54
N LYS A 29 20.81 -19.65 -8.75
CA LYS A 29 20.36 -18.81 -9.88
C LYS A 29 18.87 -18.99 -10.26
N LYS A 30 18.27 -20.17 -10.00
CA LYS A 30 16.84 -20.45 -10.30
C LYS A 30 15.86 -19.60 -9.48
N LYS A 31 16.18 -19.24 -8.23
CA LYS A 31 15.29 -18.40 -7.40
C LYS A 31 15.29 -16.92 -7.83
N ALA A 32 16.35 -16.46 -8.48
CA ALA A 32 16.42 -15.09 -9.01
C ALA A 32 15.47 -14.88 -10.21
N ALA A 33 15.28 -15.92 -11.04
CA ALA A 33 14.36 -15.87 -12.18
C ALA A 33 12.89 -15.68 -11.75
N GLY A 34 12.49 -16.27 -10.63
CA GLY A 34 11.14 -16.06 -10.07
C GLY A 34 10.88 -14.59 -9.72
N GLY A 35 11.87 -13.90 -9.15
CA GLY A 35 11.69 -12.53 -8.63
C GLY A 35 11.50 -11.52 -9.76
N LEU A 36 12.23 -11.74 -10.85
CA LEU A 36 12.04 -10.99 -12.08
C LEU A 36 10.66 -11.26 -12.69
N GLY A 37 10.19 -12.52 -12.68
CA GLY A 37 8.86 -12.89 -13.15
C GLY A 37 7.72 -12.20 -12.40
N ALA A 38 7.79 -12.15 -11.05
CA ALA A 38 6.80 -11.45 -10.24
C ALA A 38 6.80 -9.93 -10.53
N LEU A 39 7.97 -9.33 -10.70
CA LEU A 39 8.11 -7.90 -11.03
C LEU A 39 7.54 -7.57 -12.41
N LEU A 40 7.80 -8.41 -13.41
CA LEU A 40 7.22 -8.28 -14.74
C LEU A 40 5.69 -8.44 -14.73
N LEU A 41 5.16 -9.39 -13.97
CA LEU A 41 3.72 -9.58 -13.83
C LEU A 41 3.04 -8.34 -13.22
N MET A 42 3.63 -7.74 -12.19
CA MET A 42 3.08 -6.52 -11.58
C MET A 42 3.14 -5.32 -12.53
N ALA A 43 4.26 -5.16 -13.24
CA ALA A 43 4.38 -4.10 -14.26
C ALA A 43 3.33 -4.30 -15.36
N PHE A 44 3.14 -5.53 -15.82
CA PHE A 44 2.10 -5.88 -16.79
C PHE A 44 0.70 -5.57 -16.27
N LEU A 45 0.36 -5.99 -15.05
CA LEU A 45 -0.97 -5.73 -14.47
C LEU A 45 -1.23 -4.22 -14.30
N ALA A 46 -0.23 -3.47 -13.86
CA ALA A 46 -0.33 -2.02 -13.72
C ALA A 46 -0.53 -1.34 -15.09
N LEU A 47 0.23 -1.74 -16.12
CA LEU A 47 0.08 -1.24 -17.48
C LEU A 47 -1.28 -1.62 -18.08
N TYR A 48 -1.75 -2.85 -17.84
CA TYR A 48 -3.04 -3.32 -18.31
C TYR A 48 -4.17 -2.49 -17.69
N LEU A 49 -4.18 -2.35 -16.37
CA LEU A 49 -5.21 -1.57 -15.66
C LEU A 49 -5.18 -0.10 -16.10
N SER A 50 -3.99 0.51 -16.13
CA SER A 50 -3.84 1.88 -16.59
C SER A 50 -4.27 2.06 -18.05
N GLY A 51 -3.93 1.11 -18.93
CA GLY A 51 -4.35 1.10 -20.32
C GLY A 51 -5.86 1.05 -20.46
N VAL A 52 -6.52 0.08 -19.84
CA VAL A 52 -7.99 -0.05 -19.88
C VAL A 52 -8.66 1.25 -19.45
N TYR A 53 -8.25 1.84 -18.31
CA TYR A 53 -8.82 3.11 -17.85
C TYR A 53 -8.50 4.28 -18.77
N SER A 54 -7.26 4.39 -19.27
CA SER A 54 -6.84 5.48 -20.15
C SER A 54 -7.60 5.47 -21.48
N PHE A 55 -7.68 4.31 -22.13
CA PHE A 55 -8.33 4.17 -23.43
C PHE A 55 -9.85 4.30 -23.32
N LEU A 56 -10.46 3.76 -22.25
CA LEU A 56 -11.89 3.92 -22.01
C LEU A 56 -12.26 5.38 -21.72
N LEU A 57 -11.49 6.07 -20.88
CA LEU A 57 -11.76 7.48 -20.60
C LEU A 57 -11.55 8.34 -21.84
N ALA A 58 -10.51 8.04 -22.63
CA ALA A 58 -10.23 8.76 -23.86
C ALA A 58 -11.30 8.58 -24.93
N SER A 59 -11.84 7.36 -25.10
CA SER A 59 -12.94 7.15 -26.04
C SER A 59 -14.18 7.93 -25.64
N MET A 60 -14.54 7.92 -24.35
CA MET A 60 -15.69 8.66 -23.82
C MET A 60 -15.55 10.18 -24.02
N LEU A 61 -14.35 10.72 -23.81
CA LEU A 61 -14.08 12.15 -24.01
C LEU A 61 -13.94 12.52 -25.49
N ALA A 62 -13.59 11.58 -26.37
CA ALA A 62 -13.54 11.78 -27.81
C ALA A 62 -14.92 11.99 -28.42
N GLU A 63 -15.93 11.26 -27.94
CA GLU A 63 -17.31 11.42 -28.38
C GLU A 63 -17.85 12.84 -28.12
N VAL A 64 -17.34 13.52 -27.08
CA VAL A 64 -17.72 14.88 -26.69
C VAL A 64 -16.72 15.94 -27.20
N GLY A 65 -15.68 15.53 -27.94
CA GLY A 65 -14.69 16.44 -28.54
C GLY A 65 -13.68 17.05 -27.57
N ILE A 66 -13.53 16.49 -26.36
CA ILE A 66 -12.67 17.02 -25.28
C ILE A 66 -11.58 16.02 -24.82
N VAL A 67 -11.01 15.27 -25.77
CA VAL A 67 -10.00 14.21 -25.54
C VAL A 67 -8.81 14.71 -24.71
N GLU A 68 -8.42 15.98 -24.84
CA GLU A 68 -7.28 16.57 -24.13
C GLU A 68 -7.42 16.52 -22.60
N MET A 69 -8.65 16.49 -22.08
CA MET A 69 -8.92 16.42 -20.64
C MET A 69 -8.51 15.08 -20.01
N VAL A 70 -8.28 14.04 -20.82
CA VAL A 70 -7.71 12.77 -20.35
C VAL A 70 -6.35 12.98 -19.68
N LEU A 71 -5.53 13.91 -20.18
CA LEU A 71 -4.16 14.14 -19.73
C LEU A 71 -4.11 14.63 -18.26
N PRO A 72 -4.74 15.76 -17.87
CA PRO A 72 -4.70 16.24 -16.49
C PRO A 72 -5.44 15.33 -15.51
N LEU A 73 -6.53 14.65 -15.93
CA LEU A 73 -7.27 13.73 -15.07
C LEU A 73 -6.44 12.49 -14.71
N MET A 74 -5.80 11.87 -15.71
CA MET A 74 -4.96 10.70 -15.47
C MET A 74 -3.65 11.07 -14.78
N ALA A 75 -3.10 12.26 -15.02
CA ALA A 75 -1.98 12.79 -14.26
C ALA A 75 -2.35 12.99 -12.77
N LEU A 76 -3.54 13.51 -12.47
CA LEU A 76 -4.05 13.62 -11.10
C LEU A 76 -4.21 12.25 -10.45
N MET A 77 -4.81 11.29 -11.17
CA MET A 77 -4.97 9.92 -10.67
C MET A 77 -3.61 9.25 -10.40
N ALA A 78 -2.64 9.44 -11.30
CA ALA A 78 -1.26 8.97 -11.12
C ALA A 78 -0.63 9.56 -9.86
N CYS A 79 -0.77 10.87 -9.63
CA CYS A 79 -0.27 11.54 -8.42
C CYS A 79 -0.93 11.00 -7.15
N VAL A 80 -2.25 10.81 -7.14
CA VAL A 80 -2.98 10.28 -5.97
C VAL A 80 -2.55 8.85 -5.66
N MET A 81 -2.49 7.98 -6.67
CA MET A 81 -2.04 6.60 -6.51
C MET A 81 -0.60 6.54 -6.00
N SER A 82 0.30 7.32 -6.63
CA SER A 82 1.71 7.40 -6.23
C SER A 82 1.87 7.90 -4.78
N LEU A 83 1.08 8.91 -4.40
CA LEU A 83 1.08 9.46 -3.03
C LEU A 83 0.59 8.43 -2.02
N MET A 84 -0.46 7.65 -2.33
CA MET A 84 -0.96 6.60 -1.42
C MET A 84 0.10 5.53 -1.13
N PHE A 85 0.92 5.16 -2.12
CA PHE A 85 2.01 4.21 -1.91
C PHE A 85 3.17 4.82 -1.13
N THR A 86 3.54 6.07 -1.41
CA THR A 86 4.77 6.68 -0.87
C THR A 86 4.61 7.41 0.45
N LEU A 87 3.43 7.95 0.76
CA LEU A 87 3.16 8.71 2.01
C LEU A 87 3.55 7.91 3.27
N PHE A 88 3.17 6.63 3.33
CA PHE A 88 3.51 5.77 4.47
C PHE A 88 4.96 5.32 4.47
N ALA A 89 5.61 5.25 3.31
CA ALA A 89 6.99 4.77 3.20
C ALA A 89 8.01 5.88 3.48
N ALA A 90 7.66 7.14 3.20
CA ALA A 90 8.57 8.28 3.25
C ALA A 90 9.18 8.50 4.64
N SER A 91 8.39 8.38 5.72
CA SER A 91 8.89 8.57 7.09
C SER A 91 9.96 7.53 7.46
N GLY A 92 9.71 6.25 7.17
CA GLY A 92 10.65 5.16 7.41
C GLY A 92 11.88 5.23 6.50
N LEU A 93 11.69 5.36 5.19
CA LEU A 93 12.78 5.34 4.21
C LEU A 93 13.76 6.52 4.40
N VAL A 94 13.24 7.71 4.68
CA VAL A 94 14.07 8.93 4.79
C VAL A 94 14.64 9.11 6.20
N PHE A 95 13.84 8.83 7.25
CA PHE A 95 14.17 9.15 8.65
C PHE A 95 14.35 7.94 9.58
N GLY A 96 13.98 6.72 9.17
CA GLY A 96 13.90 5.53 10.05
C GLY A 96 14.98 4.46 9.85
N GLY A 97 16.10 4.76 9.15
CA GLY A 97 17.14 3.76 8.90
C GLY A 97 17.93 3.40 10.18
N LYS A 98 18.07 2.11 10.49
CA LYS A 98 18.86 1.61 11.64
C LYS A 98 20.36 1.88 11.48
N ASP A 99 20.84 2.05 10.26
CA ASP A 99 22.25 2.35 9.96
C ASP A 99 22.55 3.85 9.91
N SER A 100 21.63 4.69 10.38
CA SER A 100 21.80 6.13 10.33
C SER A 100 23.03 6.61 11.11
N ASP A 101 23.40 5.93 12.20
CA ASP A 101 24.61 6.25 12.99
C ASP A 101 25.89 5.96 12.20
N ILE A 102 25.92 4.84 11.46
CA ILE A 102 27.04 4.48 10.58
C ILE A 102 27.16 5.49 9.43
N VAL A 103 26.03 5.85 8.81
CA VAL A 103 25.99 6.78 7.69
C VAL A 103 26.38 8.20 8.12
N LEU A 104 26.03 8.61 9.34
CA LEU A 104 26.44 9.89 9.91
C LEU A 104 27.93 9.94 10.28
N ALA A 105 28.55 8.79 10.56
CA ALA A 105 29.99 8.70 10.84
C ALA A 105 30.87 8.76 9.58
N LEU A 106 30.27 8.52 8.39
CA LEU A 106 31.01 8.61 7.13
C LEU A 106 31.35 10.07 6.77
N PRO A 107 32.49 10.34 6.08
CA PRO A 107 32.87 11.67 5.60
C PRO A 107 32.05 12.07 4.36
N VAL A 108 30.73 12.09 4.50
CA VAL A 108 29.73 12.43 3.48
C VAL A 108 28.81 13.51 4.05
N PRO A 109 28.58 14.62 3.34
CA PRO A 109 27.69 15.67 3.85
C PRO A 109 26.26 15.15 3.97
N ALA A 110 25.57 15.54 5.04
CA ALA A 110 24.19 15.15 5.33
C ALA A 110 23.23 15.42 4.16
N PHE A 111 23.47 16.50 3.41
CA PHE A 111 22.75 16.80 2.17
C PHE A 111 22.83 15.67 1.13
N THR A 112 24.02 15.10 0.90
CA THR A 112 24.19 14.01 -0.08
C THR A 112 23.50 12.71 0.38
N VAL A 113 23.54 12.42 1.68
CA VAL A 113 22.82 11.28 2.26
C VAL A 113 21.32 11.47 2.09
N MET A 114 20.80 12.63 2.49
CA MET A 114 19.38 12.94 2.39
C MET A 114 18.90 12.92 0.94
N LEU A 115 19.64 13.57 0.03
CA LEU A 115 19.33 13.57 -1.40
C LEU A 115 19.29 12.15 -1.97
N SER A 116 20.18 11.25 -1.54
CA SER A 116 20.17 9.85 -2.01
C SER A 116 18.93 9.06 -1.57
N LYS A 117 18.40 9.34 -0.36
CA LYS A 117 17.17 8.71 0.16
C LYS A 117 15.92 9.28 -0.51
N ILE A 118 15.90 10.60 -0.69
CA ILE A 118 14.81 11.29 -1.39
C ILE A 118 14.74 10.88 -2.87
N LEU A 119 15.89 10.74 -3.54
CA LEU A 119 15.93 10.26 -4.92
C LEU A 119 15.42 8.82 -5.06
N ALA A 120 15.60 7.96 -4.05
CA ALA A 120 14.99 6.63 -4.05
C ALA A 120 13.45 6.71 -4.00
N LEU A 121 12.90 7.60 -3.16
CA LEU A 121 11.46 7.87 -3.11
C LEU A 121 10.93 8.45 -4.43
N TYR A 122 11.70 9.35 -5.06
CA TYR A 122 11.37 9.88 -6.38
C TYR A 122 11.37 8.80 -7.46
N LEU A 123 12.34 7.89 -7.46
CA LEU A 123 12.38 6.78 -8.43
C LEU A 123 11.18 5.85 -8.28
N GLU A 124 10.71 5.62 -7.05
CA GLU A 124 9.47 4.86 -6.80
C GLU A 124 8.25 5.58 -7.42
N ASN A 125 8.10 6.88 -7.16
CA ASN A 125 7.03 7.69 -7.77
C ASN A 125 7.16 7.77 -9.30
N LEU A 126 8.38 7.80 -9.83
CA LEU A 126 8.62 7.82 -11.28
C LEU A 126 8.08 6.57 -11.96
N VAL A 127 8.31 5.40 -11.35
CA VAL A 127 7.74 4.15 -11.86
C VAL A 127 6.22 4.21 -11.83
N PHE A 128 5.60 4.63 -10.72
CA PHE A 128 4.14 4.71 -10.63
C PHE A 128 3.55 5.72 -11.62
N CYS A 129 4.03 6.96 -11.65
CA CYS A 129 3.54 7.96 -12.58
C CYS A 129 3.80 7.57 -14.04
N GLY A 130 4.95 6.96 -14.36
CA GLY A 130 5.28 6.50 -15.70
C GLY A 130 4.33 5.40 -16.19
N LEU A 131 4.01 4.43 -15.33
CA LEU A 131 3.06 3.35 -15.63
C LEU A 131 1.65 3.87 -15.95
N TRP A 132 1.29 5.07 -15.47
CA TRP A 132 0.01 5.72 -15.76
C TRP A 132 0.07 6.68 -16.96
N MET A 133 1.09 7.53 -17.02
CA MET A 133 1.21 8.57 -18.05
C MET A 133 1.50 7.98 -19.44
N LEU A 134 2.23 6.87 -19.54
CA LEU A 134 2.55 6.27 -20.83
C LEU A 134 1.29 5.71 -21.55
N PRO A 135 0.43 4.90 -20.92
CA PRO A 135 -0.83 4.49 -21.53
C PRO A 135 -1.78 5.65 -21.81
N THR A 136 -1.82 6.67 -20.94
CA THR A 136 -2.60 7.90 -21.16
C THR A 136 -2.14 8.65 -22.40
N GLY A 137 -0.84 8.81 -22.59
CA GLY A 137 -0.29 9.43 -23.79
C GLY A 137 -0.58 8.63 -25.06
N ALA A 138 -0.50 7.29 -24.99
CA ALA A 138 -0.87 6.42 -26.09
C ALA A 138 -2.36 6.55 -26.45
N ALA A 139 -3.25 6.59 -25.45
CA ALA A 139 -4.67 6.80 -25.65
C ALA A 139 -4.96 8.16 -26.31
N TYR A 140 -4.31 9.23 -25.83
CA TYR A 140 -4.45 10.56 -26.44
C TYR A 140 -3.99 10.57 -27.90
N LEU A 141 -2.85 9.95 -28.24
CA LEU A 141 -2.37 9.87 -29.62
C LEU A 141 -3.36 9.18 -30.56
N VAL A 142 -4.04 8.14 -30.09
CA VAL A 142 -5.02 7.39 -30.90
C VAL A 142 -6.29 8.21 -31.15
N TYR A 143 -6.80 8.91 -30.13
CA TYR A 143 -8.10 9.59 -30.22
C TYR A 143 -8.01 11.06 -30.62
N ALA A 144 -6.87 11.73 -30.48
CA ALA A 144 -6.72 13.16 -30.78
C ALA A 144 -6.50 13.45 -32.27
N GLY A 145 -6.25 12.44 -33.11
CA GLY A 145 -6.11 12.63 -34.57
C GLY A 145 -4.92 13.51 -34.98
N LEU A 146 -3.81 13.47 -34.23
CA LEU A 146 -2.65 14.33 -34.47
C LEU A 146 -1.87 13.93 -35.73
N GLY A 147 -1.40 14.92 -36.48
CA GLY A 147 -0.46 14.70 -37.59
C GLY A 147 0.91 14.20 -37.09
N ALA A 148 1.69 13.53 -37.95
CA ALA A 148 2.95 12.88 -37.57
C ALA A 148 3.95 13.80 -36.85
N GLY A 149 4.09 15.06 -37.30
CA GLY A 149 4.96 16.05 -36.66
C GLY A 149 4.46 16.52 -35.28
N GLN A 150 3.14 16.66 -35.12
CA GLN A 150 2.53 17.02 -33.84
C GLN A 150 2.64 15.87 -32.83
N ALA A 151 2.46 14.63 -33.30
CA ALA A 151 2.63 13.42 -32.50
C ALA A 151 4.06 13.28 -31.98
N ALA A 152 5.07 13.48 -32.83
CA ALA A 152 6.47 13.45 -32.42
C ALA A 152 6.78 14.52 -31.36
N GLY A 153 6.30 15.75 -31.58
CA GLY A 153 6.42 16.82 -30.60
C GLY A 153 5.70 16.50 -29.28
N PHE A 154 4.52 15.89 -29.33
CA PHE A 154 3.78 15.46 -28.14
C PHE A 154 4.56 14.40 -27.35
N CYS A 155 5.14 13.38 -28.01
CA CYS A 155 5.93 12.35 -27.35
C CYS A 155 7.11 12.93 -26.56
N VAL A 156 7.82 13.92 -27.11
CA VAL A 156 8.93 14.60 -26.41
C VAL A 156 8.41 15.33 -25.17
N ARG A 157 7.30 16.08 -25.31
CA ARG A 157 6.68 16.82 -24.21
C ARG A 157 6.13 15.88 -23.13
N LEU A 158 5.56 14.74 -23.53
CA LEU A 158 5.07 13.69 -22.62
C LEU A 158 6.22 13.06 -21.83
N LEU A 159 7.34 12.74 -22.47
CA LEU A 159 8.51 12.21 -21.78
C LEU A 159 9.06 13.21 -20.75
N ALA A 160 9.15 14.49 -21.12
CA ALA A 160 9.56 15.54 -20.19
C ALA A 160 8.57 15.67 -19.02
N ALA A 161 7.26 15.72 -19.29
CA ALA A 161 6.23 15.80 -18.26
C ALA A 161 6.24 14.58 -17.33
N ALA A 162 6.38 13.36 -17.88
CA ALA A 162 6.41 12.11 -17.12
C ALA A 162 7.61 12.01 -16.17
N LEU A 163 8.74 12.66 -16.49
CA LEU A 163 9.90 12.72 -15.60
C LEU A 163 9.69 13.71 -14.43
N PHE A 164 8.92 14.77 -14.62
CA PHE A 164 8.77 15.83 -13.60
C PHE A 164 7.47 15.73 -12.79
N LEU A 165 6.41 15.13 -13.33
CA LEU A 165 5.18 14.83 -12.61
C LEU A 165 5.39 14.11 -11.27
N PRO A 166 6.30 13.11 -11.14
CA PRO A 166 6.54 12.41 -9.88
C PRO A 166 7.09 13.30 -8.76
N LEU A 167 7.66 14.47 -9.08
CA LEU A 167 8.14 15.42 -8.07
C LEU A 167 7.00 15.91 -7.19
N LEU A 168 5.79 16.00 -7.73
CA LEU A 168 4.59 16.45 -7.03
C LEU A 168 4.18 15.48 -5.91
N PRO A 169 3.90 14.18 -6.17
CA PRO A 169 3.66 13.23 -5.09
C PRO A 169 4.90 13.03 -4.20
N SER A 170 6.14 13.20 -4.70
CA SER A 170 7.33 13.12 -3.85
C SER A 170 7.40 14.24 -2.82
N VAL A 171 7.14 15.50 -3.23
CA VAL A 171 7.07 16.65 -2.33
C VAL A 171 6.02 16.43 -1.24
N LEU A 172 4.82 16.01 -1.63
CA LEU A 172 3.73 15.76 -0.69
C LEU A 172 4.04 14.60 0.27
N ALA A 173 4.60 13.49 -0.23
CA ALA A 173 5.02 12.36 0.58
C ALA A 173 6.14 12.74 1.57
N LEU A 174 7.11 13.55 1.14
CA LEU A 174 8.20 14.04 2.00
C LEU A 174 7.68 14.96 3.10
N LEU A 175 6.79 15.90 2.75
CA LEU A 175 6.14 16.78 3.71
C LEU A 175 5.35 15.97 4.75
N GLY A 176 4.51 15.03 4.30
CA GLY A 176 3.76 14.16 5.19
C GLY A 176 4.68 13.31 6.08
N GLY A 177 5.70 12.67 5.49
CA GLY A 177 6.68 11.88 6.22
C GLY A 177 7.47 12.69 7.25
N TRP A 178 7.76 13.96 6.95
CA TRP A 178 8.41 14.89 7.86
C TRP A 178 7.52 15.32 9.01
N VAL A 179 6.26 15.68 8.73
CA VAL A 179 5.27 16.00 9.77
C VAL A 179 5.15 14.82 10.73
N ILE A 180 5.01 13.60 10.20
CA ILE A 180 4.97 12.38 11.01
C ILE A 180 6.23 12.25 11.86
N ALA A 181 7.43 12.34 11.27
CA ALA A 181 8.69 12.18 12.00
C ALA A 181 8.91 13.28 13.06
N TYR A 182 8.57 14.53 12.75
CA TYR A 182 8.76 15.70 13.60
C TYR A 182 7.89 15.65 14.86
N PHE A 183 6.60 15.31 14.71
CA PHE A 183 5.68 15.23 15.84
C PHE A 183 5.82 13.92 16.62
N SER A 184 5.97 12.78 15.92
CA SER A 184 6.15 11.49 16.61
C SER A 184 7.45 11.45 17.42
N GLY A 185 8.55 12.03 16.92
CA GLY A 185 9.85 12.03 17.60
C GLY A 185 9.88 12.71 18.96
N ARG A 186 8.97 13.66 19.23
CA ARG A 186 8.93 14.44 20.49
C ARG A 186 7.99 13.88 21.56
N MET A 187 7.17 12.90 21.23
CA MET A 187 6.12 12.39 22.12
C MET A 187 6.54 11.09 22.81
N LYS A 188 5.98 10.81 24.00
CA LYS A 188 6.21 9.56 24.74
C LYS A 188 5.70 8.33 23.96
N HIS A 189 4.58 8.47 23.25
CA HIS A 189 3.96 7.42 22.44
C HIS A 189 4.22 7.65 20.94
N LYS A 190 5.50 7.58 20.53
CA LYS A 190 5.95 7.88 19.17
C LYS A 190 5.12 7.13 18.10
N SER A 191 4.86 5.83 18.31
CA SER A 191 4.14 4.99 17.35
C SER A 191 2.66 5.36 17.20
N LEU A 192 1.96 5.61 18.31
CA LEU A 192 0.55 6.00 18.31
C LEU A 192 0.35 7.31 17.55
N VAL A 193 1.18 8.32 17.85
CA VAL A 193 1.12 9.63 17.19
C VAL A 193 1.42 9.50 15.70
N GLY A 194 2.45 8.72 15.34
CA GLY A 194 2.78 8.46 13.94
C GLY A 194 1.64 7.79 13.18
N THR A 195 0.95 6.83 13.81
CA THR A 195 -0.21 6.13 13.22
C THR A 195 -1.38 7.07 13.02
N VAL A 196 -1.78 7.82 14.05
CA VAL A 196 -2.92 8.76 13.96
C VAL A 196 -2.68 9.80 12.87
N LEU A 197 -1.50 10.42 12.83
CA LEU A 197 -1.16 11.38 11.78
C LEU A 197 -1.21 10.76 10.38
N SER A 198 -0.71 9.53 10.24
CA SER A 198 -0.74 8.84 8.94
C SER A 198 -2.17 8.50 8.49
N ILE A 199 -3.04 8.07 9.42
CA ILE A 199 -4.47 7.82 9.14
C ILE A 199 -5.15 9.12 8.71
N VAL A 200 -4.92 10.23 9.43
CA VAL A 200 -5.51 11.53 9.08
C VAL A 200 -5.05 12.01 7.70
N LEU A 201 -3.74 11.97 7.43
CA LEU A 201 -3.19 12.36 6.13
C LEU A 201 -3.74 11.49 4.99
N THR A 202 -3.89 10.18 5.23
CA THR A 202 -4.45 9.26 4.23
C THR A 202 -5.94 9.52 4.02
N GLY A 203 -6.69 9.73 5.10
CA GLY A 203 -8.09 10.10 5.05
C GLY A 203 -8.30 11.38 4.25
N ALA A 204 -7.43 12.39 4.41
CA ALA A 204 -7.47 13.60 3.62
C ALA A 204 -7.25 13.32 2.11
N VAL A 205 -6.28 12.47 1.76
CA VAL A 205 -6.05 12.07 0.36
C VAL A 205 -7.23 11.28 -0.20
N LEU A 206 -7.80 10.35 0.57
CA LEU A 206 -8.97 9.56 0.16
C LEU A 206 -10.19 10.46 -0.06
N VAL A 207 -10.51 11.36 0.86
CA VAL A 207 -11.62 12.32 0.71
C VAL A 207 -11.37 13.23 -0.49
N GLY A 208 -10.14 13.71 -0.69
CA GLY A 208 -9.76 14.48 -1.88
C GLY A 208 -9.94 13.67 -3.17
N SER A 209 -9.63 12.37 -3.15
CA SER A 209 -9.79 11.49 -4.32
C SER A 209 -11.25 11.29 -4.71
N LEU A 210 -12.21 11.33 -3.76
CA LEU A 210 -13.64 11.24 -4.06
C LEU A 210 -14.13 12.44 -4.89
N GLN A 211 -13.48 13.60 -4.74
CA GLN A 211 -13.79 14.79 -5.54
C GLN A 211 -13.36 14.64 -7.01
N ILE A 212 -12.51 13.67 -7.37
CA ILE A 212 -12.14 13.39 -8.76
C ILE A 212 -13.37 12.92 -9.55
N ASN A 213 -14.24 12.10 -8.95
CA ASN A 213 -15.48 11.68 -9.60
C ASN A 213 -16.44 12.87 -9.78
N ALA A 214 -16.48 13.81 -8.83
CA ALA A 214 -17.26 15.04 -8.96
C ALA A 214 -16.70 15.94 -10.09
N LEU A 215 -15.38 16.02 -10.24
CA LEU A 215 -14.74 16.71 -11.38
C LEU A 215 -15.08 16.04 -12.71
N ALA A 216 -15.06 14.71 -12.78
CA ALA A 216 -15.46 13.96 -13.98
C ALA A 216 -16.94 14.20 -14.34
N ALA A 217 -17.83 14.24 -13.35
CA ALA A 217 -19.24 14.58 -13.57
C ALA A 217 -19.41 16.06 -14.00
N ALA A 218 -18.65 16.98 -13.40
CA ALA A 218 -18.68 18.39 -13.75
C ALA A 218 -18.17 18.68 -15.17
N LEU A 219 -17.26 17.85 -15.70
CA LEU A 219 -16.81 17.96 -17.09
C LEU A 219 -17.94 17.78 -18.10
N LEU A 220 -18.96 16.97 -17.79
CA LEU A 220 -20.12 16.79 -18.67
C LEU A 220 -21.10 17.96 -18.60
N GLN A 221 -21.02 18.81 -17.57
CA GLN A 221 -21.96 19.90 -17.33
C GLN A 221 -21.38 21.29 -17.60
N ASN A 222 -20.10 21.52 -17.29
CA ASN A 222 -19.44 22.82 -17.40
C ASN A 222 -17.92 22.68 -17.63
N ILE A 223 -17.54 22.44 -18.90
CA ILE A 223 -16.14 22.27 -19.31
C ILE A 223 -15.30 23.51 -19.01
N GLU A 224 -15.84 24.72 -19.25
CA GLU A 224 -15.11 25.96 -18.99
C GLU A 224 -14.83 26.17 -17.49
N GLY A 225 -15.78 25.81 -16.62
CA GLY A 225 -15.60 25.84 -15.18
C GLY A 225 -14.47 24.92 -14.71
N VAL A 226 -14.38 23.72 -15.28
CA VAL A 226 -13.29 22.78 -14.99
C VAL A 226 -11.96 23.31 -15.52
N ARG A 227 -11.94 23.84 -16.76
CA ARG A 227 -10.74 24.47 -17.34
C ARG A 227 -10.26 25.63 -16.47
N ARG A 228 -11.16 26.50 -16.00
CA ARG A 228 -10.82 27.60 -15.07
C ARG A 228 -10.26 27.10 -13.75
N THR A 229 -10.78 25.99 -13.23
CA THR A 229 -10.27 25.36 -12.00
C THR A 229 -8.85 24.82 -12.21
N LEU A 230 -8.56 24.21 -13.37
CA LEU A 230 -7.22 23.76 -13.75
C LEU A 230 -6.21 24.91 -13.86
N HIS A 231 -6.65 26.11 -14.25
CA HIS A 231 -5.75 27.26 -14.42
C HIS A 231 -5.67 28.17 -13.19
N THR A 232 -6.45 27.91 -12.15
CA THR A 232 -6.42 28.69 -10.90
C THR A 232 -5.97 27.84 -9.71
N TRP A 233 -6.81 26.90 -9.27
CA TRP A 233 -6.56 26.06 -8.09
C TRP A 233 -5.60 24.91 -8.36
N LEU A 234 -5.68 24.31 -9.54
CA LEU A 234 -4.86 23.17 -9.96
C LEU A 234 -3.84 23.57 -11.04
N LEU A 235 -3.25 24.77 -10.89
CA LEU A 235 -2.38 25.40 -11.89
C LEU A 235 -1.35 24.46 -12.51
N LEU A 236 -0.75 23.54 -11.73
CA LEU A 236 0.22 22.57 -12.26
C LEU A 236 -0.38 21.65 -13.33
N LEU A 237 -1.62 21.21 -13.14
CA LEU A 237 -2.32 20.35 -14.09
C LEU A 237 -2.77 21.14 -15.32
N GLY A 238 -3.12 22.42 -15.16
CA GLY A 238 -3.38 23.33 -16.28
C GLY A 238 -2.13 23.56 -17.15
N LEU A 239 -0.99 23.86 -16.53
CA LEU A 239 0.30 24.00 -17.23
C LEU A 239 0.75 22.69 -17.90
N LEU A 240 0.48 21.54 -17.28
CA LEU A 240 0.71 20.22 -17.88
C LEU A 240 -0.15 20.03 -19.11
N LEU A 241 -1.45 20.35 -19.04
CA LEU A 241 -2.37 20.26 -20.17
C LEU A 241 -1.89 21.13 -21.34
N ASP A 242 -1.74 22.44 -21.12
CA ASP A 242 -1.31 23.37 -22.17
C ASP A 242 0.08 23.02 -22.72
N GLY A 243 0.96 22.55 -21.85
CA GLY A 243 2.30 22.08 -22.19
C GLY A 243 2.28 20.89 -23.15
N LEU A 244 1.46 19.89 -22.85
CA LEU A 244 1.32 18.69 -23.66
C LEU A 244 0.59 18.97 -24.97
N VAL A 245 -0.45 19.79 -24.98
CA VAL A 245 -1.24 20.10 -26.19
C VAL A 245 -0.43 20.94 -27.18
N GLY A 246 0.35 21.94 -26.75
CA GLY A 246 1.04 22.82 -27.71
C GLY A 246 2.18 23.69 -27.18
N SER A 247 2.13 24.09 -25.92
CA SER A 247 2.89 25.25 -25.44
C SER A 247 4.20 24.86 -24.75
N TRP A 248 5.32 25.11 -25.41
CA TRP A 248 6.65 24.95 -24.78
C TRP A 248 6.83 25.86 -23.55
N GLY A 249 6.23 27.05 -23.55
CA GLY A 249 6.25 27.95 -22.39
C GLY A 249 5.50 27.39 -21.19
N ALA A 250 4.31 26.80 -21.40
CA ALA A 250 3.55 26.16 -20.34
C ALA A 250 4.26 24.90 -19.82
N LEU A 251 4.87 24.11 -20.71
CA LEU A 251 5.71 22.98 -20.30
C LEU A 251 6.87 23.44 -19.43
N LEU A 252 7.62 24.47 -19.84
CA LEU A 252 8.71 25.02 -19.04
C LEU A 252 8.22 25.51 -17.66
N GLY A 253 7.07 26.18 -17.63
CA GLY A 253 6.39 26.57 -16.38
C GLY A 253 6.08 25.36 -15.49
N PHE A 254 5.50 24.30 -16.05
CA PHE A 254 5.25 23.04 -15.34
C PHE A 254 6.53 22.44 -14.76
N LEU A 255 7.61 22.36 -15.56
CA LEU A 255 8.89 21.81 -15.13
C LEU A 255 9.50 22.61 -13.96
N LEU A 256 9.50 23.94 -14.07
CA LEU A 256 10.05 24.82 -13.05
C LEU A 256 9.26 24.76 -11.74
N ILE A 257 7.93 24.84 -11.80
CA ILE A 257 7.08 24.81 -10.60
C ILE A 257 7.05 23.39 -9.98
N SER A 258 7.33 22.34 -10.75
CA SER A 258 7.50 20.98 -10.19
C SER A 258 8.87 20.83 -9.50
N LEU A 259 9.93 21.40 -10.06
CA LEU A 259 11.29 21.24 -9.57
C LEU A 259 11.63 22.17 -8.39
N ALA A 260 11.20 23.43 -8.43
CA ALA A 260 11.59 24.42 -7.42
C ALA A 260 11.12 24.05 -6.00
N PRO A 261 9.85 23.68 -5.74
CA PRO A 261 9.39 23.26 -4.41
C PRO A 261 10.12 22.02 -3.91
N PHE A 262 10.43 21.07 -4.81
CA PHE A 262 11.19 19.87 -4.46
C PHE A 262 12.60 20.22 -3.97
N LEU A 263 13.32 21.07 -4.70
CA LEU A 263 14.66 21.51 -4.30
C LEU A 263 14.65 22.32 -3.00
N VAL A 264 13.69 23.23 -2.83
CA VAL A 264 13.51 24.02 -1.60
C VAL A 264 13.27 23.10 -0.40
N LEU A 265 12.43 22.07 -0.56
CA LEU A 265 12.17 21.08 0.49
C LEU A 265 13.42 20.29 0.84
N VAL A 266 14.10 19.71 -0.16
CA VAL A 266 15.34 18.96 0.06
C VAL A 266 16.36 19.81 0.81
N TRP A 267 16.53 21.07 0.40
CA TRP A 267 17.43 22.01 1.05
C TRP A 267 17.00 22.28 2.50
N GLY A 268 15.75 22.70 2.73
CA GLY A 268 15.25 23.03 4.06
C GLY A 268 15.37 21.86 5.04
N MET A 269 15.02 20.65 4.60
CA MET A 269 15.12 19.47 5.43
C MET A 269 16.56 19.04 5.71
N SER A 270 17.49 19.26 4.77
CA SER A 270 18.90 18.93 4.96
C SER A 270 19.52 19.70 6.13
N THR A 271 19.06 20.93 6.39
CA THR A 271 19.51 21.74 7.53
C THR A 271 19.05 21.18 8.88
N GLN A 272 17.87 20.54 8.93
CA GLN A 272 17.30 19.96 10.15
C GLN A 272 17.61 18.46 10.29
N TYR A 273 18.18 17.82 9.26
CA TYR A 273 18.32 16.36 9.18
C TYR A 273 19.01 15.76 10.41
N LYS A 274 20.13 16.34 10.85
CA LYS A 274 20.88 15.86 12.03
C LYS A 274 20.05 15.95 13.32
N ARG A 275 19.28 17.04 13.52
CA ARG A 275 18.44 17.25 14.71
C ARG A 275 17.27 16.27 14.76
N ILE A 276 16.61 16.05 13.63
CA ILE A 276 15.51 15.09 13.51
C ILE A 276 16.03 13.69 13.84
N LEU A 277 17.17 13.32 13.24
CA LEU A 277 17.74 12.00 13.42
C LEU A 277 18.19 11.76 14.87
N SER A 278 18.86 12.73 15.51
CA SER A 278 19.22 12.62 16.93
C SER A 278 18.01 12.51 17.85
N SER A 279 16.88 13.16 17.52
CA SER A 279 15.64 13.07 18.32
C SER A 279 14.89 11.73 18.12
N LEU A 280 15.04 11.12 16.96
CA LEU A 280 14.46 9.80 16.67
C LEU A 280 15.30 8.71 17.34
N ALA A 281 16.62 8.82 17.29
CA ALA A 281 17.57 7.88 17.90
C ALA A 281 17.64 7.99 19.44
N SER A 282 17.30 9.15 20.01
CA SER A 282 17.30 9.30 21.47
C SER A 282 16.22 8.43 22.11
N HIS A 283 16.68 7.38 22.79
CA HIS A 283 15.88 6.70 23.79
C HIS A 283 15.89 7.55 25.06
N VAL A 284 14.71 8.03 25.46
CA VAL A 284 14.53 8.59 26.80
C VAL A 284 14.57 7.41 27.78
N THR A 285 15.78 7.00 28.16
CA THR A 285 15.98 6.07 29.27
C THR A 285 15.65 6.81 30.56
N ARG A 286 14.60 6.36 31.26
CA ARG A 286 14.33 6.82 32.62
C ARG A 286 15.55 6.43 33.47
N SER A 287 16.27 7.41 33.99
CA SER A 287 17.40 7.20 34.92
C SER A 287 16.97 6.44 36.19
N ASP A 288 15.68 6.51 36.54
CA ASP A 288 15.12 5.94 37.76
C ASP A 288 14.39 4.60 37.54
N TYR A 289 14.82 3.79 36.56
CA TYR A 289 14.23 2.46 36.40
C TYR A 289 14.65 1.55 37.55
N ARG A 290 13.76 1.41 38.54
CA ARG A 290 13.86 0.36 39.57
C ARG A 290 13.16 -0.89 39.04
N LEU A 291 13.90 -1.98 38.93
CA LEU A 291 13.34 -3.31 38.66
C LEU A 291 12.29 -3.61 39.72
N ARG A 292 11.01 -3.60 39.32
CA ARG A 292 9.90 -4.07 40.17
C ARG A 292 9.71 -5.57 39.94
N GLU A 293 9.01 -6.23 40.85
CA GLU A 293 8.62 -7.63 40.71
C GLU A 293 8.02 -7.89 39.32
N VAL A 294 8.71 -8.72 38.55
CA VAL A 294 8.23 -9.16 37.24
C VAL A 294 7.24 -10.28 37.50
N LYS A 295 5.95 -9.98 37.38
CA LYS A 295 4.90 -11.02 37.43
C LYS A 295 5.11 -12.00 36.27
N ALA A 296 5.35 -13.26 36.59
CA ALA A 296 5.46 -14.32 35.60
C ALA A 296 4.08 -14.54 34.93
N GLY A 297 3.99 -14.21 33.64
CA GLY A 297 2.83 -14.55 32.82
C GLY A 297 3.01 -15.92 32.16
N GLY A 298 1.91 -16.50 31.66
CA GLY A 298 1.98 -17.72 30.83
C GLY A 298 2.78 -17.49 29.55
N ARG A 299 3.47 -18.53 29.06
CA ARG A 299 4.36 -18.48 27.88
C ARG A 299 3.68 -17.87 26.66
N PHE A 300 2.51 -18.39 26.29
CA PHE A 300 1.69 -17.86 25.20
C PHE A 300 1.28 -16.39 25.40
N ALA A 301 0.83 -16.02 26.60
CA ALA A 301 0.41 -14.65 26.88
C ALA A 301 1.57 -13.64 26.78
N ALA A 302 2.78 -14.05 27.19
CA ALA A 302 3.98 -13.23 27.04
C ALA A 302 4.34 -13.02 25.56
N LEU A 303 4.26 -14.08 24.74
CA LEU A 303 4.49 -13.98 23.29
C LEU A 303 3.43 -13.13 22.61
N PHE A 304 2.15 -13.37 22.91
CA PHE A 304 1.05 -12.58 22.36
C PHE A 304 1.19 -11.09 22.73
N LYS A 305 1.53 -10.78 23.98
CA LYS A 305 1.79 -9.40 24.42
C LYS A 305 2.98 -8.78 23.68
N LYS A 306 4.06 -9.55 23.43
CA LYS A 306 5.20 -9.11 22.62
C LYS A 306 4.76 -8.78 21.20
N GLU A 307 3.97 -9.65 20.56
CA GLU A 307 3.48 -9.44 19.19
C GLU A 307 2.56 -8.21 19.09
N CYS A 308 1.61 -8.06 20.02
CA CYS A 308 0.77 -6.86 20.11
C CYS A 308 1.61 -5.59 20.32
N GLY A 309 2.58 -5.65 21.23
CA GLY A 309 3.50 -4.54 21.50
C GLY A 309 4.29 -4.13 20.26
N ARG A 310 4.75 -5.08 19.46
CA ARG A 310 5.42 -4.79 18.18
C ARG A 310 4.45 -4.26 17.13
N TYR A 311 3.26 -4.84 17.02
CA TYR A 311 2.25 -4.43 16.04
C TYR A 311 1.81 -2.97 16.23
N PHE A 312 1.34 -2.62 17.44
CA PHE A 312 0.93 -1.25 17.76
C PHE A 312 2.12 -0.30 18.05
N GLY A 313 3.30 -0.86 18.31
CA GLY A 313 4.56 -0.13 18.47
C GLY A 313 5.21 0.29 17.17
N THR A 314 4.78 -0.25 16.02
CA THR A 314 5.43 -0.01 14.72
C THR A 314 4.42 0.57 13.73
N THR A 315 4.46 1.89 13.53
CA THR A 315 3.51 2.62 12.68
C THR A 315 3.41 2.04 11.27
N ILE A 316 4.53 1.76 10.61
CA ILE A 316 4.52 1.21 9.24
C ILE A 316 3.92 -0.20 9.18
N TYR A 317 4.11 -1.00 10.23
CA TYR A 317 3.54 -2.34 10.32
C TYR A 317 2.02 -2.26 10.41
N LEU A 318 1.51 -1.49 11.39
CA LEU A 318 0.08 -1.28 11.59
C LEU A 318 -0.63 -0.70 10.36
N LEU A 319 -0.05 0.33 9.73
CA LEU A 319 -0.68 0.97 8.58
C LEU A 319 -0.68 0.07 7.36
N ASN A 320 0.43 -0.58 7.04
CA ASN A 320 0.50 -1.34 5.80
C ASN A 320 -0.25 -2.68 5.87
N THR A 321 -0.28 -3.34 7.04
CA THR A 321 -0.95 -4.63 7.20
C THR A 321 -2.30 -4.53 7.91
N GLY A 322 -2.81 -3.31 8.17
CA GLY A 322 -4.07 -3.08 8.88
C GLY A 322 -5.02 -2.08 8.21
N ILE A 323 -4.58 -1.35 7.18
CA ILE A 323 -5.41 -0.33 6.52
C ILE A 323 -6.69 -0.90 5.91
N GLY A 324 -6.67 -2.14 5.40
CA GLY A 324 -7.87 -2.81 4.88
C GLY A 324 -8.97 -2.94 5.93
N ALA A 325 -8.59 -3.19 7.19
CA ALA A 325 -9.55 -3.31 8.29
C ALA A 325 -10.21 -1.95 8.59
N VAL A 326 -9.41 -0.87 8.56
CA VAL A 326 -9.89 0.52 8.74
C VAL A 326 -10.80 0.93 7.58
N MET A 327 -10.40 0.64 6.34
CA MET A 327 -11.20 0.95 5.15
C MET A 327 -12.53 0.19 5.14
N LEU A 328 -12.53 -1.09 5.52
CA LEU A 328 -13.74 -1.91 5.59
C LEU A 328 -14.73 -1.40 6.66
N LEU A 329 -14.23 -1.07 7.86
CA LEU A 329 -15.04 -0.44 8.90
C LEU A 329 -15.57 0.93 8.45
N GLY A 330 -14.71 1.77 7.88
CA GLY A 330 -15.12 3.09 7.38
C GLY A 330 -16.20 2.99 6.30
N PHE A 331 -16.05 2.05 5.36
CA PHE A 331 -17.03 1.77 4.32
C PHE A 331 -18.37 1.30 4.89
N SER A 332 -18.35 0.33 5.81
CA SER A 332 -19.58 -0.19 6.41
C SER A 332 -20.32 0.84 7.28
N VAL A 333 -19.58 1.68 8.02
CA VAL A 333 -20.15 2.83 8.72
C VAL A 333 -20.75 3.84 7.75
N TYR A 334 -20.04 4.17 6.67
CA TYR A 334 -20.55 5.09 5.64
C TYR A 334 -21.87 4.61 5.04
N VAL A 335 -21.96 3.32 4.69
CA VAL A 335 -23.19 2.69 4.16
C VAL A 335 -24.39 2.88 5.10
N LEU A 336 -24.20 2.87 6.42
CA LEU A 336 -25.29 3.14 7.38
C LEU A 336 -25.81 4.57 7.27
N PHE A 337 -24.93 5.56 7.09
CA PHE A 337 -25.32 6.97 6.96
C PHE A 337 -26.06 7.26 5.65
N VAL A 338 -25.66 6.61 4.55
CA VAL A 338 -26.31 6.75 3.23
C VAL A 338 -27.30 5.62 2.90
N ARG A 339 -27.85 4.94 3.92
CA ARG A 339 -28.75 3.77 3.74
C ARG A 339 -29.88 3.98 2.70
N GLY A 340 -30.46 5.18 2.64
CA GLY A 340 -31.53 5.50 1.70
C GLY A 340 -31.05 5.50 0.24
N GLN A 341 -29.89 6.10 -0.02
CA GLN A 341 -29.26 6.09 -1.34
C GLN A 341 -28.71 4.70 -1.68
N ALA A 342 -28.13 4.01 -0.70
CA ALA A 342 -27.62 2.66 -0.86
C ALA A 342 -28.73 1.67 -1.23
N ALA A 343 -29.91 1.77 -0.61
CA ALA A 343 -31.07 0.94 -0.94
C ALA A 343 -31.56 1.17 -2.37
N LEU A 344 -31.57 2.41 -2.85
CA LEU A 344 -31.90 2.73 -4.25
C LEU A 344 -30.90 2.11 -5.23
N LEU A 345 -29.60 2.19 -4.91
CA LEU A 345 -28.54 1.62 -5.73
C LEU A 345 -28.61 0.08 -5.74
N VAL A 346 -28.89 -0.55 -4.59
CA VAL A 346 -29.14 -2.00 -4.50
C VAL A 346 -30.34 -2.41 -5.35
N ALA A 347 -31.43 -1.64 -5.32
CA ALA A 347 -32.60 -1.91 -6.14
C ALA A 347 -32.29 -1.82 -7.65
N GLN A 348 -31.52 -0.80 -8.08
CA GLN A 348 -31.08 -0.65 -9.47
C GLN A 348 -30.16 -1.80 -9.94
N MET A 349 -29.38 -2.39 -9.03
CA MET A 349 -28.48 -3.51 -9.32
C MET A 349 -29.18 -4.88 -9.33
N GLY A 350 -30.51 -4.95 -9.21
CA GLY A 350 -31.26 -6.20 -9.20
C GLY A 350 -31.53 -6.77 -7.80
N GLY A 351 -31.42 -5.95 -6.76
CA GLY A 351 -31.77 -6.30 -5.38
C GLY A 351 -30.63 -6.93 -4.56
N ALA A 352 -30.90 -7.18 -3.28
CA ALA A 352 -29.90 -7.64 -2.31
C ALA A 352 -29.18 -8.94 -2.73
N GLN A 353 -29.88 -9.85 -3.41
CA GLN A 353 -29.32 -11.12 -3.90
C GLN A 353 -28.26 -10.93 -4.99
N ALA A 354 -28.40 -9.90 -5.84
CA ALA A 354 -27.41 -9.58 -6.86
C ALA A 354 -26.16 -8.89 -6.26
N VAL A 355 -26.35 -8.15 -5.16
CA VAL A 355 -25.30 -7.37 -4.51
C VAL A 355 -24.50 -8.20 -3.49
N ALA A 356 -25.10 -9.22 -2.86
CA ALA A 356 -24.44 -10.03 -1.83
C ALA A 356 -23.10 -10.66 -2.24
N PRO A 357 -22.93 -11.25 -3.45
CA PRO A 357 -21.64 -11.76 -3.92
C PRO A 357 -20.59 -10.66 -4.11
N MET A 358 -21.02 -9.47 -4.55
CA MET A 358 -20.13 -8.32 -4.71
C MET A 358 -19.65 -7.82 -3.34
N LEU A 359 -20.56 -7.76 -2.35
CA LEU A 359 -20.19 -7.45 -0.97
C LEU A 359 -19.23 -8.48 -0.38
N ALA A 360 -19.46 -9.76 -0.62
CA ALA A 360 -18.55 -10.83 -0.19
C ALA A 360 -17.16 -10.66 -0.79
N ALA A 361 -17.08 -10.35 -2.09
CA ALA A 361 -15.81 -10.05 -2.74
C ALA A 361 -15.13 -8.83 -2.12
N VAL A 362 -15.85 -7.72 -1.88
CA VAL A 362 -15.29 -6.51 -1.26
C VAL A 362 -14.79 -6.77 0.16
N VAL A 363 -15.58 -7.44 1.00
CA VAL A 363 -15.21 -7.79 2.39
C VAL A 363 -13.95 -8.66 2.40
N CYS A 364 -13.96 -9.75 1.63
CA CYS A 364 -12.83 -10.68 1.58
C CYS A 364 -11.58 -10.03 0.95
N LEU A 365 -11.75 -9.15 -0.04
CA LEU A 365 -10.65 -8.40 -0.64
C LEU A 365 -10.00 -7.44 0.36
N MET A 366 -10.81 -6.73 1.14
CA MET A 366 -10.29 -5.86 2.20
C MET A 366 -9.56 -6.68 3.28
N GLN A 367 -10.12 -7.80 3.71
CA GLN A 367 -9.45 -8.72 4.64
C GLN A 367 -8.14 -9.27 4.06
N ALA A 368 -8.08 -9.59 2.77
CA ALA A 368 -6.85 -10.08 2.13
C ALA A 368 -5.68 -9.09 2.21
N THR A 369 -5.96 -7.78 2.34
CA THR A 369 -4.93 -6.75 2.58
C THR A 369 -4.49 -6.65 4.05
N VAL A 370 -5.18 -7.32 4.96
CA VAL A 370 -4.88 -7.38 6.39
C VAL A 370 -4.10 -8.66 6.68
N ASN A 371 -2.78 -8.61 6.59
CA ASN A 371 -1.94 -9.78 6.81
C ASN A 371 -0.66 -9.47 7.60
N PRO A 372 -0.72 -9.15 8.91
CA PRO A 372 0.48 -8.99 9.73
C PRO A 372 1.36 -10.25 9.78
N ALA A 373 0.73 -11.43 9.69
CA ALA A 373 1.40 -12.72 9.77
C ALA A 373 2.49 -12.92 8.69
N CYS A 374 2.28 -12.38 7.48
CA CYS A 374 3.21 -12.54 6.36
C CYS A 374 4.55 -11.80 6.52
N VAL A 375 4.74 -11.03 7.59
CA VAL A 375 5.98 -10.31 7.88
C VAL A 375 6.48 -10.50 9.31
N SER A 376 5.64 -11.09 10.17
CA SER A 376 5.86 -11.21 11.61
C SER A 376 7.13 -11.95 12.04
N ILE A 377 7.62 -12.91 11.26
CA ILE A 377 8.89 -13.63 11.52
C ILE A 377 10.06 -12.80 11.00
N SER A 378 9.91 -12.19 9.82
CA SER A 378 10.96 -11.32 9.25
C SER A 378 11.25 -10.09 10.12
N LEU A 379 10.23 -9.55 10.79
CA LEU A 379 10.37 -8.44 11.75
C LEU A 379 11.13 -8.82 13.04
N GLU A 380 11.37 -10.11 13.32
CA GLU A 380 12.26 -10.51 14.41
C GLU A 380 13.73 -10.18 14.09
N GLY A 381 14.12 -10.28 12.81
CA GLY A 381 15.46 -9.99 12.33
C GLY A 381 16.56 -10.58 13.21
N ARG A 382 17.43 -9.71 13.74
CA ARG A 382 18.56 -10.07 14.60
C ARG A 382 18.17 -10.67 15.96
N THR A 383 16.90 -10.59 16.36
CA THR A 383 16.41 -11.15 17.63
C THR A 383 15.72 -12.50 17.46
N LEU A 384 15.66 -13.05 16.24
CA LEU A 384 15.03 -14.34 15.97
C LEU A 384 15.64 -15.48 16.79
N TRP A 385 16.96 -15.45 17.02
CA TRP A 385 17.65 -16.46 17.83
C TRP A 385 17.07 -16.59 19.24
N ILE A 386 16.61 -15.49 19.86
CA ILE A 386 15.98 -15.52 21.20
C ILE A 386 14.72 -16.38 21.18
N LEU A 387 13.92 -16.29 20.11
CA LEU A 387 12.72 -17.11 19.95
C LEU A 387 13.04 -18.57 19.64
N LYS A 388 14.16 -18.84 18.97
CA LYS A 388 14.60 -20.20 18.64
C LYS A 388 15.08 -20.96 19.88
N GLU A 389 15.79 -20.26 20.77
CA GLU A 389 16.33 -20.83 22.01
C GLU A 389 15.32 -20.80 23.18
N ALA A 390 14.20 -20.07 23.03
CA ALA A 390 13.18 -20.01 24.06
C ALA A 390 12.52 -21.39 24.26
N PRO A 391 12.25 -21.82 25.51
CA PRO A 391 11.60 -23.10 25.81
C PRO A 391 10.07 -23.02 25.55
N VAL A 392 9.70 -22.71 24.31
CA VAL A 392 8.33 -22.52 23.85
C VAL A 392 8.06 -23.48 22.68
N PRO A 393 6.95 -24.24 22.71
CA PRO A 393 6.60 -25.09 21.58
C PRO A 393 6.28 -24.23 20.34
N PRO A 394 6.68 -24.66 19.12
CA PRO A 394 6.44 -23.91 17.88
C PRO A 394 4.96 -23.55 17.66
N ARG A 395 4.03 -24.39 18.11
CA ARG A 395 2.59 -24.15 18.05
C ARG A 395 2.17 -22.88 18.79
N GLU A 396 2.74 -22.61 19.97
CA GLU A 396 2.46 -21.39 20.74
C GLU A 396 3.08 -20.16 20.06
N LEU A 397 4.28 -20.30 19.50
CA LEU A 397 4.96 -19.23 18.78
C LEU A 397 4.17 -18.80 17.54
N PHE A 398 3.79 -19.75 16.68
CA PHE A 398 2.96 -19.47 15.51
C PHE A 398 1.56 -19.02 15.92
N GLY A 399 1.02 -19.56 17.01
CA GLY A 399 -0.31 -19.22 17.51
C GLY A 399 -0.40 -17.77 17.96
N ALA A 400 0.60 -17.27 18.68
CA ALA A 400 0.65 -15.88 19.11
C ALA A 400 0.66 -14.92 17.91
N LYS A 401 1.43 -15.25 16.87
CA LYS A 401 1.54 -14.44 15.64
C LYS A 401 0.26 -14.50 14.80
N ALA A 402 -0.30 -15.69 14.62
CA ALA A 402 -1.55 -15.90 13.90
C ALA A 402 -2.71 -15.17 14.60
N LEU A 403 -2.80 -15.25 15.93
CA LEU A 403 -3.86 -14.64 16.71
C LEU A 403 -3.88 -13.11 16.59
N VAL A 404 -2.72 -12.45 16.55
CA VAL A 404 -2.66 -11.00 16.29
C VAL A 404 -3.29 -10.66 14.94
N ASN A 405 -2.98 -11.41 13.88
CA ASN A 405 -3.59 -11.20 12.58
C ASN A 405 -5.11 -11.46 12.62
N VAL A 406 -5.56 -12.59 13.19
CA VAL A 406 -6.99 -12.91 13.34
C VAL A 406 -7.73 -11.77 14.03
N LEU A 407 -7.21 -11.24 15.15
CA LEU A 407 -7.88 -10.15 15.86
C LEU A 407 -7.90 -8.84 15.05
N VAL A 408 -6.84 -8.54 14.31
CA VAL A 408 -6.74 -7.33 13.50
C VAL A 408 -7.63 -7.41 12.25
N SER A 409 -7.81 -8.59 11.67
CA SER A 409 -8.68 -8.84 10.50
C SER A 409 -10.14 -8.99 10.92
N ASP A 410 -10.41 -9.95 11.81
CA ASP A 410 -11.77 -10.49 11.97
C ASP A 410 -12.61 -9.65 12.89
N VAL A 411 -12.04 -8.98 13.90
CA VAL A 411 -12.82 -8.08 14.75
C VAL A 411 -13.41 -6.92 13.91
N PRO A 412 -12.62 -6.17 13.13
CA PRO A 412 -13.15 -5.18 12.20
C PRO A 412 -14.11 -5.76 11.15
N ALA A 413 -13.80 -6.91 10.57
CA ALA A 413 -14.58 -7.47 9.48
C ALA A 413 -15.94 -8.02 9.96
N THR A 414 -16.00 -8.71 11.10
CA THR A 414 -17.26 -9.18 11.71
C THR A 414 -18.17 -8.02 12.09
N LEU A 415 -17.61 -6.96 12.70
CA LEU A 415 -18.35 -5.72 12.95
C LEU A 415 -18.86 -5.11 11.64
N SER A 416 -18.04 -5.07 10.59
CA SER A 416 -18.43 -4.54 9.29
C SER A 416 -19.57 -5.32 8.65
N VAL A 417 -19.56 -6.65 8.74
CA VAL A 417 -20.66 -7.50 8.25
C VAL A 417 -21.96 -7.20 9.00
N LEU A 418 -21.90 -7.00 10.33
CA LEU A 418 -23.07 -6.60 11.11
C LEU A 418 -23.60 -5.22 10.68
N LEU A 419 -22.73 -4.23 10.48
CA LEU A 419 -23.15 -2.90 10.02
C LEU A 419 -23.73 -2.94 8.59
N LEU A 420 -23.15 -3.73 7.68
CA LEU A 420 -23.67 -3.92 6.33
C LEU A 420 -25.01 -4.65 6.32
N TRP A 421 -25.21 -5.61 7.22
CA TRP A 421 -26.50 -6.29 7.38
C TRP A 421 -27.61 -5.28 7.69
N PHE A 422 -27.40 -4.41 8.67
CA PHE A 422 -28.36 -3.34 9.00
C PHE A 422 -28.45 -2.25 7.92
N GLY A 423 -27.34 -1.88 7.29
CA GLY A 423 -27.28 -0.77 6.34
C GLY A 423 -27.88 -1.07 4.97
N LEU A 424 -27.79 -2.32 4.50
CA LEU A 424 -28.27 -2.74 3.18
C LEU A 424 -29.52 -3.63 3.24
N GLY A 425 -29.97 -4.00 4.44
CA GLY A 425 -31.14 -4.87 4.61
C GLY A 425 -30.93 -6.27 4.05
N LEU A 426 -29.73 -6.84 4.26
CA LEU A 426 -29.43 -8.21 3.82
C LEU A 426 -30.34 -9.22 4.53
N SER A 427 -30.67 -10.32 3.85
CA SER A 427 -31.39 -11.41 4.51
C SER A 427 -30.49 -12.06 5.56
N ALA A 428 -31.08 -12.57 6.64
CA ALA A 428 -30.31 -13.22 7.71
C ALA A 428 -29.43 -14.40 7.20
N PRO A 429 -29.90 -15.26 6.27
CA PRO A 429 -29.06 -16.29 5.67
C PRO A 429 -27.84 -15.72 4.91
N ASP A 430 -28.02 -14.66 4.12
CA ASP A 430 -26.91 -14.04 3.38
C ASP A 430 -25.88 -13.43 4.32
N ALA A 431 -26.34 -12.74 5.38
CA ALA A 431 -25.47 -12.14 6.39
C ALA A 431 -24.67 -13.20 7.16
N LEU A 432 -25.31 -14.32 7.54
CA LEU A 432 -24.65 -15.44 8.21
C LEU A 432 -23.64 -16.15 7.30
N ALA A 433 -23.98 -16.35 6.03
CA ALA A 433 -23.08 -16.96 5.05
C ALA A 433 -21.85 -16.07 4.79
N LEU A 434 -22.06 -14.75 4.69
CA LEU A 434 -21.00 -13.76 4.57
C LEU A 434 -20.12 -13.74 5.83
N LEU A 435 -20.71 -13.80 7.02
CA LEU A 435 -19.98 -13.86 8.28
C LEU A 435 -19.12 -15.13 8.38
N ALA A 436 -19.66 -16.29 8.00
CA ALA A 436 -18.92 -17.55 7.97
C ALA A 436 -17.73 -17.50 7.01
N LEU A 437 -17.93 -16.95 5.81
CA LEU A 437 -16.88 -16.75 4.83
C LEU A 437 -15.79 -15.81 5.37
N CYS A 438 -16.19 -14.68 5.97
CA CYS A 438 -15.31 -13.69 6.58
C CYS A 438 -14.42 -14.29 7.68
N VAL A 439 -14.99 -15.09 8.59
CA VAL A 439 -14.23 -15.75 9.67
C VAL A 439 -13.29 -16.80 9.10
N CYS A 440 -13.73 -17.62 8.13
CA CYS A 440 -12.88 -18.65 7.55
C CYS A 440 -11.71 -18.05 6.75
N MET A 441 -11.95 -16.95 6.03
CA MET A 441 -10.88 -16.18 5.37
C MET A 441 -9.88 -15.63 6.40
N GLY A 442 -10.40 -15.07 7.48
CA GLY A 442 -9.65 -14.58 8.64
C GLY A 442 -8.73 -15.60 9.31
N LEU A 443 -9.14 -16.87 9.33
CA LEU A 443 -8.32 -17.99 9.82
C LEU A 443 -7.31 -18.49 8.78
N PHE A 444 -7.66 -18.44 7.49
CA PHE A 444 -6.80 -18.90 6.41
C PHE A 444 -5.61 -17.97 6.15
N ILE A 445 -5.86 -16.65 6.05
CA ILE A 445 -4.85 -15.62 5.76
C ILE A 445 -3.61 -15.71 6.69
N PRO A 446 -3.73 -15.80 8.03
CA PRO A 446 -2.56 -15.87 8.91
C PRO A 446 -1.73 -17.12 8.73
N VAL A 447 -2.37 -18.26 8.47
CA VAL A 447 -1.69 -19.53 8.25
C VAL A 447 -0.89 -19.47 6.96
N ALA A 448 -1.52 -19.02 5.86
CA ALA A 448 -0.86 -18.82 4.58
C ALA A 448 0.25 -17.77 4.68
N GLY A 449 0.00 -16.66 5.38
CA GLY A 449 0.98 -15.60 5.62
C GLY A 449 2.22 -16.10 6.35
N LEU A 450 2.07 -16.83 7.47
CA LEU A 450 3.19 -17.42 8.19
C LEU A 450 3.98 -18.40 7.33
N ALA A 451 3.30 -19.24 6.53
CA ALA A 451 3.95 -20.19 5.64
C ALA A 451 4.81 -19.47 4.58
N VAL A 452 4.25 -18.44 3.94
CA VAL A 452 4.97 -17.58 2.99
C VAL A 452 6.16 -16.91 3.68
N ASN A 453 6.01 -16.45 4.92
CA ASN A 453 7.08 -15.77 5.65
C ASN A 453 8.23 -16.71 6.06
N LEU A 454 7.93 -17.98 6.31
CA LEU A 454 8.95 -19.02 6.53
C LEU A 454 9.69 -19.39 5.24
N TRP A 455 9.02 -19.36 4.08
CA TRP A 455 9.65 -19.66 2.79
C TRP A 455 10.49 -18.52 2.24
N LEU A 456 10.07 -17.27 2.47
CA LEU A 456 10.71 -16.07 1.94
C LEU A 456 11.03 -15.06 3.06
N PRO A 457 11.77 -15.47 4.11
CA PRO A 457 12.07 -14.59 5.23
C PRO A 457 13.05 -13.51 4.82
N ARG A 458 12.84 -12.32 5.38
CA ARG A 458 13.68 -11.15 5.19
C ARG A 458 14.23 -10.65 6.53
N LEU A 459 15.27 -11.31 7.02
CA LEU A 459 15.87 -11.04 8.34
C LEU A 459 16.91 -9.90 8.33
N ASP A 460 17.56 -9.66 7.19
CA ASP A 460 18.58 -8.61 7.03
C ASP A 460 17.95 -7.31 6.52
N CYS A 461 17.29 -6.57 7.42
CA CYS A 461 16.64 -5.30 7.07
C CYS A 461 17.13 -4.13 7.93
N GLU A 462 17.60 -3.09 7.23
CA GLU A 462 17.99 -1.79 7.80
C GLU A 462 16.79 -0.99 8.30
N ASN A 463 15.58 -1.27 7.78
CA ASN A 463 14.35 -0.62 8.16
C ASN A 463 13.16 -1.57 8.00
N ASP A 464 12.22 -1.50 8.93
CA ASP A 464 10.99 -2.28 8.95
C ASP A 464 10.11 -1.99 7.72
N THR A 465 10.21 -0.80 7.10
CA THR A 465 9.54 -0.51 5.82
C THR A 465 9.92 -1.49 4.72
N ILE A 466 11.18 -1.95 4.67
CA ILE A 466 11.63 -2.91 3.66
C ILE A 466 10.94 -4.26 3.87
N VAL A 467 10.85 -4.72 5.12
CA VAL A 467 10.16 -5.98 5.46
C VAL A 467 8.68 -5.88 5.10
N VAL A 468 8.03 -4.81 5.52
CA VAL A 468 6.58 -4.70 5.48
C VAL A 468 6.07 -4.39 4.06
N LYS A 469 6.74 -3.52 3.31
CA LYS A 469 6.25 -3.09 1.98
C LYS A 469 6.96 -3.71 0.79
N GLN A 470 8.26 -3.96 0.91
CA GLN A 470 9.12 -4.29 -0.24
C GLN A 470 9.59 -5.73 -0.22
N SER A 471 9.20 -6.54 0.77
CA SER A 471 9.60 -7.93 0.83
C SER A 471 8.70 -8.80 -0.04
N ALA A 472 9.31 -9.79 -0.69
CA ALA A 472 8.58 -10.83 -1.40
C ALA A 472 7.47 -11.47 -0.55
N SER A 473 7.73 -11.65 0.75
CA SER A 473 6.76 -12.25 1.67
C SER A 473 5.52 -11.39 1.89
N SER A 474 5.70 -10.07 2.06
CA SER A 474 4.55 -9.18 2.21
C SER A 474 3.73 -9.08 0.94
N MET A 475 4.41 -9.03 -0.21
CA MET A 475 3.76 -8.97 -1.52
C MET A 475 2.97 -10.23 -1.83
N ILE A 476 3.55 -11.42 -1.65
CA ILE A 476 2.84 -12.69 -1.82
C ILE A 476 1.72 -12.83 -0.79
N GLY A 477 1.93 -12.38 0.45
CA GLY A 477 0.91 -12.42 1.49
C GLY A 477 -0.35 -11.64 1.12
N ILE A 478 -0.19 -10.44 0.54
CA ILE A 478 -1.31 -9.59 0.11
C ILE A 478 -1.88 -10.07 -1.23
N PHE A 479 -1.07 -10.12 -2.28
CA PHE A 479 -1.55 -10.49 -3.63
C PHE A 479 -2.00 -11.94 -3.71
N GLY A 480 -1.42 -12.85 -2.93
CA GLY A 480 -1.88 -14.23 -2.80
C GLY A 480 -3.26 -14.30 -2.14
N GLY A 481 -3.52 -13.48 -1.11
CA GLY A 481 -4.86 -13.34 -0.55
C GLY A 481 -5.86 -12.79 -1.58
N MET A 482 -5.48 -11.75 -2.32
CA MET A 482 -6.33 -11.18 -3.38
C MET A 482 -6.60 -12.19 -4.51
N LEU A 483 -5.61 -13.02 -4.86
CA LEU A 483 -5.77 -14.10 -5.84
C LEU A 483 -6.82 -15.11 -5.38
N VAL A 484 -6.82 -15.52 -4.10
CA VAL A 484 -7.82 -16.42 -3.54
C VAL A 484 -9.23 -15.82 -3.68
N VAL A 485 -9.38 -14.53 -3.38
CA VAL A 485 -10.67 -13.82 -3.56
C VAL A 485 -11.06 -13.76 -5.04
N GLY A 486 -10.11 -13.46 -5.94
CA GLY A 486 -10.35 -13.41 -7.38
C GLY A 486 -10.76 -14.76 -7.96
N LEU A 487 -10.12 -15.86 -7.54
CA LEU A 487 -10.51 -17.21 -7.90
C LEU A 487 -11.91 -17.56 -7.37
N GLY A 488 -12.23 -17.16 -6.13
CA GLY A 488 -13.57 -17.29 -5.57
C GLY A 488 -14.63 -16.53 -6.39
N ALA A 489 -14.35 -15.29 -6.79
CA ALA A 489 -15.24 -14.49 -7.64
C ALA A 489 -15.42 -15.11 -9.03
N LEU A 490 -14.36 -15.69 -9.61
CA LEU A 490 -14.44 -16.40 -10.89
C LEU A 490 -15.28 -17.68 -10.78
N LEU A 491 -15.09 -18.47 -9.71
CA LEU A 491 -15.92 -19.65 -9.43
C LEU A 491 -17.39 -19.27 -9.21
N TRP A 492 -17.64 -18.13 -8.57
CA TRP A 492 -18.98 -17.58 -8.45
C TRP A 492 -19.59 -17.24 -9.82
N ALA A 493 -18.81 -16.60 -10.70
CA ALA A 493 -19.30 -16.23 -12.03
C ALA A 493 -19.67 -17.45 -12.90
N VAL A 494 -18.92 -18.55 -12.79
CA VAL A 494 -19.15 -19.76 -13.59
C VAL A 494 -20.24 -20.65 -13.00
N CYS A 495 -20.18 -20.93 -11.69
CA CYS A 495 -21.04 -21.94 -11.04
C CYS A 495 -21.90 -21.39 -9.91
N GLY A 496 -21.63 -20.18 -9.40
CA GLY A 496 -22.25 -19.63 -8.20
C GLY A 496 -23.75 -19.40 -8.33
N LYS A 497 -24.23 -19.03 -9.53
CA LYS A 497 -25.67 -18.87 -9.81
C LYS A 497 -26.46 -20.17 -9.66
N LEU A 498 -25.83 -21.34 -9.85
CA LEU A 498 -26.49 -22.65 -9.72
C LEU A 498 -26.68 -23.04 -8.25
N LEU A 499 -25.73 -22.67 -7.39
CA LEU A 499 -25.72 -23.01 -5.97
C LEU A 499 -26.49 -22.00 -5.11
N GLY A 500 -26.61 -20.75 -5.58
CA GLY A 500 -27.08 -19.63 -4.78
C GLY A 500 -26.01 -19.11 -3.82
N PHE A 501 -26.15 -17.85 -3.40
CA PHE A 501 -25.11 -17.13 -2.66
C PHE A 501 -24.75 -17.81 -1.32
N VAL A 502 -25.76 -18.26 -0.57
CA VAL A 502 -25.59 -18.88 0.74
C VAL A 502 -24.75 -20.15 0.64
N TRP A 503 -25.17 -21.12 -0.19
CA TRP A 503 -24.48 -22.41 -0.31
C TRP A 503 -23.09 -22.28 -0.92
N PHE A 504 -22.92 -21.39 -1.90
CA PHE A 504 -21.61 -21.09 -2.45
C PHE A 504 -20.67 -20.54 -1.38
N SER A 505 -21.13 -19.56 -0.59
CA SER A 505 -20.32 -18.93 0.46
C SER A 505 -19.96 -19.92 1.56
N LEU A 506 -20.87 -20.81 1.95
CA LEU A 506 -20.60 -21.88 2.93
C LEU A 506 -19.60 -22.91 2.39
N ALA A 507 -19.72 -23.30 1.11
CA ALA A 507 -18.75 -24.20 0.48
C ALA A 507 -17.36 -23.56 0.40
N ALA A 508 -17.28 -22.29 0.01
CA ALA A 508 -16.03 -21.53 -0.01
C ALA A 508 -15.43 -21.39 1.40
N ALA A 509 -16.26 -21.11 2.41
CA ALA A 509 -15.84 -21.06 3.82
C ALA A 509 -15.26 -22.41 4.29
N ALA A 510 -15.91 -23.54 3.93
CA ALA A 510 -15.43 -24.87 4.26
C ALA A 510 -14.07 -25.19 3.60
N VAL A 511 -13.88 -24.80 2.33
CA VAL A 511 -12.59 -24.95 1.63
C VAL A 511 -11.49 -24.11 2.30
N LEU A 512 -11.77 -22.86 2.66
CA LEU A 512 -10.82 -21.99 3.36
C LEU A 512 -10.46 -22.55 4.74
N LEU A 513 -11.44 -23.06 5.48
CA LEU A 513 -11.22 -23.68 6.79
C LEU A 513 -10.37 -24.95 6.68
N ALA A 514 -10.64 -25.80 5.69
CA ALA A 514 -9.82 -26.98 5.41
C ALA A 514 -8.39 -26.59 5.05
N GLY A 515 -8.22 -25.56 4.21
CA GLY A 515 -6.91 -24.99 3.88
C GLY A 515 -6.17 -24.45 5.10
N ALA A 516 -6.88 -23.76 6.00
CA ALA A 516 -6.32 -23.26 7.27
C ALA A 516 -5.87 -24.41 8.18
N ALA A 517 -6.68 -25.47 8.31
CA ALA A 517 -6.35 -26.63 9.13
C ALA A 517 -5.13 -27.40 8.60
N LEU A 518 -5.08 -27.66 7.28
CA LEU A 518 -3.94 -28.32 6.62
C LEU A 518 -2.68 -27.47 6.73
N GLY A 519 -2.78 -26.17 6.48
CA GLY A 519 -1.66 -25.25 6.62
C GLY A 519 -1.16 -25.15 8.06
N TRP A 520 -2.07 -25.18 9.04
CA TRP A 520 -1.72 -25.17 10.47
C TRP A 520 -0.98 -26.44 10.88
N HIS A 521 -1.44 -27.61 10.40
CA HIS A 521 -0.74 -28.88 10.60
C HIS A 521 0.67 -28.83 10.00
N TRP A 522 0.81 -28.31 8.78
CA TRP A 522 2.11 -28.12 8.14
C TRP A 522 3.02 -27.17 8.92
N LEU A 523 2.49 -26.04 9.42
CA LEU A 523 3.25 -25.07 10.22
C LEU A 523 3.82 -25.71 11.49
N CYS A 524 3.00 -26.47 12.22
CA CYS A 524 3.41 -27.12 13.46
C CYS A 524 4.46 -28.22 13.23
N GLY A 525 4.45 -28.88 12.07
CA GLY A 525 5.44 -29.91 11.72
C GLY A 525 6.63 -29.38 10.92
N SER A 526 6.43 -29.22 9.61
CA SER A 526 7.48 -28.81 8.68
C SER A 526 7.88 -27.34 8.84
N GLY A 527 6.93 -26.45 9.13
CA GLY A 527 7.21 -25.03 9.37
C GLY A 527 8.14 -24.81 10.56
N ALA A 528 7.94 -25.55 11.66
CA ALA A 528 8.81 -25.53 12.83
C ALA A 528 10.26 -25.92 12.48
N ARG A 529 10.45 -26.95 11.64
CA ARG A 529 11.78 -27.37 11.17
C ARG A 529 12.44 -26.33 10.28
N ILE A 530 11.66 -25.59 9.48
CA ILE A 530 12.18 -24.47 8.67
C ILE A 530 12.62 -23.34 9.60
N LEU A 531 11.79 -22.97 10.58
CA LEU A 531 12.11 -21.92 11.55
C LEU A 531 13.42 -22.17 12.30
N GLN A 532 13.73 -23.43 12.64
CA GLN A 532 14.99 -23.80 13.28
C GLN A 532 16.22 -23.63 12.37
N LYS A 533 16.05 -23.71 11.05
CA LYS A 533 17.13 -23.57 10.06
C LYS A 533 17.39 -22.12 9.66
N LEU A 534 16.44 -21.22 9.88
CA LEU A 534 16.59 -19.77 9.67
C LEU A 534 17.51 -19.17 10.73
#